data_AF-A0A6J5CYM8-F1
#
_entry.id   AF-A0A6J5CYM8-F1
#
_cell.length_a   1.000
_cell.length_b   1.000
_cell.length_c   1.000
_cell.angle_alpha   90.00
_cell.angle_beta   90.00
_cell.angle_gamma   90.00
#
_symmetry.space_group_name_H-M   'P 1'
#
loop_
_entity.id
_entity.type
_entity.pdbx_description
1 polymer ?
#
loop_
_entity_poly.entity_id
_entity_poly.type
_entity_poly.pdbx_seq_one_letter_code
_entity_poly.pdbx_strand_id
1 'polypeptide(L)'
;MTSATRLPLLANGTIDLECGNTTNTVERHKLVSFAPTTYVAKVVLMARKDSGLDVNTPAAFSGKTVTSLAGGLDLQVIQQISTQQHLNISVLPVNDTAASFIAVKTGRAMAVSTDDGLAYGLVATSDQPQDYVIGTKAMLLAPYGIVEPKDDPRFKQAVDGAVLELMKSKQIYAMYDKWFNAPVPPNGINLKYPMSAELKRAFEHPSDSGDPAAYQ
;
A
#
# COMPACT_ATOMS: atom_id res chain seq x y z
N MET A 1 10.88 4.14 -11.08
CA MET A 1 10.87 2.72 -10.63
C MET A 1 9.42 2.30 -10.40
N THR A 2 9.07 1.03 -10.64
CA THR A 2 7.70 0.52 -10.47
C THR A 2 7.66 -0.55 -9.38
N SER A 3 6.46 -0.95 -8.96
CA SER A 3 6.27 -2.08 -8.04
C SER A 3 6.91 -3.37 -8.55
N ALA A 4 6.80 -3.64 -9.85
CA ALA A 4 7.38 -4.84 -10.46
C ALA A 4 8.92 -4.82 -10.53
N THR A 5 9.57 -3.65 -10.56
CA THR A 5 11.02 -3.56 -10.81
C THR A 5 11.87 -3.31 -9.57
N ARG A 6 11.28 -2.85 -8.44
CA ARG A 6 12.07 -2.46 -7.26
C ARG A 6 12.94 -3.57 -6.66
N LEU A 7 12.39 -4.79 -6.49
CA LEU A 7 13.16 -5.90 -5.90
C LEU A 7 14.25 -6.41 -6.85
N PRO A 8 13.99 -6.60 -8.17
CA PRO A 8 15.05 -6.92 -9.12
C PRO A 8 16.18 -5.86 -9.18
N LEU A 9 15.83 -4.56 -9.11
CA LEU A 9 16.82 -3.48 -9.13
C LEU A 9 17.67 -3.43 -7.86
N LEU A 10 17.11 -3.82 -6.72
CA LEU A 10 17.87 -3.99 -5.48
C LEU A 10 18.77 -5.22 -5.57
N ALA A 11 18.22 -6.35 -6.01
CA ALA A 11 18.94 -7.63 -6.08
C ALA A 11 20.14 -7.60 -7.05
N ASN A 12 20.08 -6.77 -8.10
CA ASN A 12 21.19 -6.60 -9.05
C ASN A 12 22.11 -5.41 -8.74
N GLY A 13 21.90 -4.70 -7.61
CA GLY A 13 22.72 -3.57 -7.18
C GLY A 13 22.54 -2.27 -7.99
N THR A 14 21.44 -2.13 -8.75
CA THR A 14 21.12 -0.85 -9.40
C THR A 14 20.65 0.20 -8.39
N ILE A 15 20.05 -0.24 -7.29
CA ILE A 15 19.72 0.58 -6.12
C ILE A 15 20.22 -0.13 -4.85
N ASP A 16 20.54 0.65 -3.83
CA ASP A 16 21.02 0.12 -2.55
C ASP A 16 19.89 -0.05 -1.52
N LEU A 17 18.82 0.74 -1.65
CA LEU A 17 17.73 0.81 -0.68
C LEU A 17 16.47 1.43 -1.30
N GLU A 18 15.29 0.98 -0.87
CA GLU A 18 14.01 1.54 -1.29
C GLU A 18 13.13 1.92 -0.11
N CYS A 19 12.82 3.22 0.02
CA CYS A 19 11.81 3.74 0.94
C CYS A 19 10.56 4.10 0.15
N GLY A 20 9.50 3.32 0.30
CA GLY A 20 8.24 3.61 -0.37
C GLY A 20 7.10 2.80 0.22
N ASN A 21 6.31 2.19 -0.65
CA ASN A 21 5.12 1.42 -0.29
C ASN A 21 5.34 -0.10 -0.42
N THR A 22 6.57 -0.59 -0.20
CA THR A 22 6.82 -2.03 -0.30
C THR A 22 6.30 -2.73 0.94
N THR A 23 5.26 -3.55 0.77
CA THR A 23 4.80 -4.44 1.83
C THR A 23 5.88 -5.44 2.24
N ASN A 24 6.18 -5.50 3.52
CA ASN A 24 6.94 -6.56 4.15
C ASN A 24 6.10 -7.84 4.20
N THR A 25 6.55 -8.89 3.53
CA THR A 25 5.90 -10.21 3.56
C THR A 25 6.94 -11.29 3.82
N VAL A 26 6.52 -12.40 4.43
CA VAL A 26 7.37 -13.58 4.64
C VAL A 26 7.99 -14.07 3.33
N GLU A 27 7.27 -13.98 2.22
CA GLU A 27 7.79 -14.37 0.90
C GLU A 27 8.91 -13.44 0.44
N ARG A 28 8.76 -12.12 0.63
CA ARG A 28 9.78 -11.13 0.25
C ARG A 28 11.05 -11.26 1.08
N HIS A 29 10.96 -11.69 2.33
CA HIS A 29 12.14 -12.01 3.16
C HIS A 29 13.05 -13.10 2.57
N LYS A 30 12.59 -13.89 1.60
CA LYS A 30 13.46 -14.82 0.86
C LYS A 30 14.40 -14.12 -0.11
N LEU A 31 14.08 -12.90 -0.53
CA LEU A 31 14.79 -12.15 -1.57
C LEU A 31 15.51 -10.91 -1.03
N VAL A 32 14.95 -10.28 0.02
CA VAL A 32 15.38 -9.00 0.57
C VAL A 32 15.27 -9.01 2.10
N SER A 33 15.88 -8.03 2.75
CA SER A 33 15.63 -7.69 4.16
C SER A 33 14.75 -6.45 4.25
N PHE A 34 14.14 -6.24 5.42
CA PHE A 34 13.32 -5.05 5.70
C PHE A 34 13.78 -4.37 6.98
N ALA A 35 13.71 -3.04 7.02
CA ALA A 35 13.75 -2.28 8.26
C ALA A 35 12.47 -2.48 9.09
N PRO A 36 12.45 -2.09 10.38
CA PRO A 36 11.22 -2.06 11.16
C PRO A 36 10.10 -1.30 10.43
N THR A 37 8.89 -1.80 10.56
CA THR A 37 7.72 -1.32 9.81
C THR A 37 7.47 0.17 10.02
N THR A 38 7.49 0.94 8.92
CA THR A 38 7.34 2.41 8.93
C THR A 38 5.92 2.87 8.62
N TYR A 39 5.06 1.97 8.13
CA TYR A 39 3.65 2.24 7.84
C TYR A 39 2.84 0.93 7.88
N VAL A 40 1.55 0.98 8.20
CA VAL A 40 0.66 -0.19 8.10
C VAL A 40 -0.54 0.21 7.26
N ALA A 41 -0.55 -0.20 6.00
CA ALA A 41 -1.63 0.06 5.07
C ALA A 41 -2.75 -0.99 5.17
N LYS A 42 -3.92 -0.64 4.64
CA LYS A 42 -5.03 -1.57 4.43
C LYS A 42 -5.24 -1.73 2.94
N VAL A 43 -5.16 -2.97 2.44
CA VAL A 43 -5.56 -3.26 1.07
C VAL A 43 -7.08 -3.12 0.97
N VAL A 44 -7.56 -2.20 0.15
CA VAL A 44 -8.97 -1.85 -0.01
C VAL A 44 -9.37 -1.79 -1.48
N LEU A 45 -10.67 -1.66 -1.74
CA LEU A 45 -11.19 -1.35 -3.06
C LEU A 45 -11.61 0.13 -3.13
N MET A 46 -11.35 0.78 -4.26
CA MET A 46 -11.87 2.10 -4.59
C MET A 46 -12.66 2.02 -5.90
N ALA A 47 -13.87 2.56 -5.92
CA ALA A 47 -14.76 2.53 -7.07
C ALA A 47 -15.48 3.88 -7.25
N ARG A 48 -16.14 4.05 -8.39
CA ARG A 48 -17.09 5.17 -8.57
C ARG A 48 -18.36 4.92 -7.75
N LYS A 49 -18.91 5.96 -7.14
CA LYS A 49 -20.15 5.89 -6.35
C LYS A 49 -21.36 5.47 -7.19
N ASP A 50 -21.43 5.93 -8.42
CA ASP A 50 -22.53 5.63 -9.35
C ASP A 50 -22.54 4.17 -9.84
N SER A 51 -21.49 3.39 -9.54
CA SER A 51 -21.49 1.95 -9.80
C SER A 51 -22.49 1.17 -8.94
N GLY A 52 -22.88 1.73 -7.78
CA GLY A 52 -23.72 1.05 -6.80
C GLY A 52 -23.10 -0.20 -6.15
N LEU A 53 -21.78 -0.43 -6.36
CA LEU A 53 -21.07 -1.59 -5.83
C LEU A 53 -20.54 -1.31 -4.41
N ASP A 54 -20.68 -2.30 -3.52
CA ASP A 54 -20.12 -2.22 -2.18
C ASP A 54 -18.61 -2.52 -2.20
N VAL A 55 -17.80 -1.48 -2.02
CA VAL A 55 -16.33 -1.54 -1.96
C VAL A 55 -15.78 -2.28 -0.74
N ASN A 56 -16.60 -2.61 0.26
CA ASN A 56 -16.17 -3.45 1.40
C ASN A 56 -16.39 -4.95 1.15
N THR A 57 -16.99 -5.31 0.02
CA THR A 57 -17.39 -6.67 -0.30
C THR A 57 -16.82 -7.07 -1.66
N PRO A 58 -15.69 -7.79 -1.72
CA PRO A 58 -15.11 -8.24 -3.00
C PRO A 58 -16.10 -9.00 -3.90
N ALA A 59 -17.04 -9.73 -3.31
CA ALA A 59 -18.09 -10.44 -4.07
C ALA A 59 -19.00 -9.52 -4.89
N ALA A 60 -19.14 -8.23 -4.55
CA ALA A 60 -19.86 -7.24 -5.37
C ALA A 60 -19.22 -7.06 -6.76
N PHE A 61 -17.94 -7.43 -6.91
CA PHE A 61 -17.18 -7.34 -8.15
C PHE A 61 -17.15 -8.66 -8.92
N SER A 62 -17.93 -9.67 -8.54
CA SER A 62 -17.99 -10.97 -9.23
C SER A 62 -18.25 -10.83 -10.73
N GLY A 63 -17.43 -11.49 -11.55
CA GLY A 63 -17.45 -11.41 -13.02
C GLY A 63 -17.00 -10.06 -13.62
N LYS A 64 -16.53 -9.11 -12.80
CA LYS A 64 -16.12 -7.78 -13.25
C LYS A 64 -14.60 -7.67 -13.36
N THR A 65 -14.15 -6.58 -13.97
CA THR A 65 -12.72 -6.22 -14.01
C THR A 65 -12.37 -5.31 -12.84
N VAL A 66 -11.31 -5.65 -12.10
CA VAL A 66 -10.66 -4.79 -11.09
C VAL A 66 -9.25 -4.50 -11.56
N THR A 67 -8.74 -3.29 -11.40
CA THR A 67 -7.35 -2.96 -11.77
C THR A 67 -6.46 -2.91 -10.52
N SER A 68 -5.16 -3.16 -10.69
CA SER A 68 -4.16 -2.99 -9.63
C SER A 68 -2.77 -2.84 -10.25
N LEU A 69 -1.79 -2.41 -9.44
CA LEU A 69 -0.42 -2.25 -9.89
C LEU A 69 0.24 -3.60 -10.16
N ALA A 70 0.86 -3.73 -11.33
CA ALA A 70 1.65 -4.89 -11.69
C ALA A 70 2.79 -5.10 -10.68
N GLY A 71 2.93 -6.34 -10.18
CA GLY A 71 3.93 -6.70 -9.17
C GLY A 71 3.62 -6.23 -7.74
N GLY A 72 2.46 -5.58 -7.51
CA GLY A 72 1.99 -5.20 -6.18
C GLY A 72 1.37 -6.37 -5.41
N LEU A 73 1.37 -6.27 -4.07
CA LEU A 73 0.67 -7.23 -3.21
C LEU A 73 -0.85 -7.15 -3.42
N ASP A 74 -1.39 -5.95 -3.60
CA ASP A 74 -2.84 -5.69 -3.79
C ASP A 74 -3.45 -6.49 -4.94
N LEU A 75 -2.68 -6.67 -6.02
CA LEU A 75 -3.03 -7.48 -7.17
C LEU A 75 -3.13 -8.97 -6.78
N GLN A 76 -2.15 -9.48 -6.03
CA GLN A 76 -2.15 -10.86 -5.55
C GLN A 76 -3.31 -11.12 -4.59
N VAL A 77 -3.58 -10.18 -3.68
CA VAL A 77 -4.68 -10.28 -2.72
C VAL A 77 -6.03 -10.41 -3.42
N ILE A 78 -6.35 -9.52 -4.37
CA ILE A 78 -7.64 -9.58 -5.06
C ILE A 78 -7.74 -10.84 -5.96
N GLN A 79 -6.64 -11.32 -6.54
CA GLN A 79 -6.61 -12.58 -7.29
C GLN A 79 -6.85 -13.79 -6.39
N GLN A 80 -6.24 -13.83 -5.21
CA GLN A 80 -6.43 -14.89 -4.23
C GLN A 80 -7.87 -14.93 -3.73
N ILE A 81 -8.44 -13.77 -3.37
CA ILE A 81 -9.85 -13.66 -2.96
C ILE A 81 -10.77 -14.14 -4.08
N SER A 82 -10.55 -13.68 -5.32
CA SER A 82 -11.34 -14.09 -6.49
C SER A 82 -11.32 -15.60 -6.70
N THR A 83 -10.14 -16.23 -6.56
CA THR A 83 -9.96 -17.67 -6.72
C THR A 83 -10.63 -18.46 -5.60
N GLN A 84 -10.37 -18.09 -4.34
CA GLN A 84 -10.89 -18.79 -3.15
C GLN A 84 -12.41 -18.72 -3.04
N GLN A 85 -13.02 -17.62 -3.50
CA GLN A 85 -14.46 -17.38 -3.42
C GLN A 85 -15.18 -17.61 -4.75
N HIS A 86 -14.49 -18.12 -5.78
CA HIS A 86 -15.05 -18.37 -7.12
C HIS A 86 -15.75 -17.15 -7.74
N LEU A 87 -15.19 -15.96 -7.55
CA LEU A 87 -15.82 -14.70 -7.99
C LEU A 87 -15.58 -14.38 -9.46
N ASN A 88 -14.66 -15.07 -10.14
CA ASN A 88 -14.34 -14.80 -11.55
C ASN A 88 -14.01 -13.32 -11.83
N ILE A 89 -13.33 -12.65 -10.89
CA ILE A 89 -12.83 -11.27 -11.07
C ILE A 89 -11.62 -11.32 -12.00
N SER A 90 -11.69 -10.55 -13.09
CA SER A 90 -10.55 -10.30 -13.97
C SER A 90 -9.71 -9.18 -13.39
N VAL A 91 -8.41 -9.40 -13.18
CA VAL A 91 -7.52 -8.38 -12.62
C VAL A 91 -6.67 -7.77 -13.72
N LEU A 92 -6.89 -6.49 -14.02
CA LEU A 92 -6.17 -5.72 -15.03
C LEU A 92 -4.90 -5.09 -14.42
N PRO A 93 -3.70 -5.64 -14.70
CA PRO A 93 -2.46 -5.04 -14.23
C PRO A 93 -2.16 -3.73 -14.97
N VAL A 94 -1.70 -2.72 -14.25
CA VAL A 94 -1.20 -1.45 -14.81
C VAL A 94 0.14 -1.06 -14.18
N ASN A 95 0.89 -0.18 -14.84
CA ASN A 95 2.27 0.12 -14.45
C ASN A 95 2.40 1.16 -13.34
N ASP A 96 1.40 2.02 -13.17
CA ASP A 96 1.42 3.12 -12.20
C ASP A 96 0.02 3.46 -11.69
N THR A 97 -0.01 4.25 -10.61
CA THR A 97 -1.22 4.61 -9.87
C THR A 97 -2.16 5.50 -10.71
N ALA A 98 -1.63 6.34 -11.60
CA ALA A 98 -2.46 7.19 -12.46
C ALA A 98 -3.22 6.33 -13.48
N ALA A 99 -2.56 5.34 -14.06
CA ALA A 99 -3.19 4.39 -14.99
C ALA A 99 -4.30 3.57 -14.32
N SER A 100 -4.15 3.18 -13.04
CA SER A 100 -5.20 2.44 -12.33
C SER A 100 -6.43 3.31 -12.11
N PHE A 101 -6.23 4.57 -11.71
CA PHE A 101 -7.33 5.53 -11.55
C PHE A 101 -8.04 5.82 -12.88
N ILE A 102 -7.30 6.00 -13.97
CA ILE A 102 -7.87 6.21 -15.31
C ILE A 102 -8.71 5.02 -15.74
N ALA A 103 -8.27 3.78 -15.47
CA ALA A 103 -9.05 2.59 -15.80
C ALA A 103 -10.42 2.58 -15.10
N VAL A 104 -10.50 3.06 -13.84
CA VAL A 104 -11.78 3.21 -13.13
C VAL A 104 -12.59 4.41 -13.63
N LYS A 105 -11.95 5.57 -13.83
CA LYS A 105 -12.60 6.77 -14.36
C LYS A 105 -13.27 6.52 -15.72
N THR A 106 -12.63 5.73 -16.58
CA THR A 106 -13.12 5.39 -17.93
C THR A 106 -14.03 4.16 -17.98
N GLY A 107 -14.26 3.48 -16.85
CA GLY A 107 -15.09 2.27 -16.79
C GLY A 107 -14.43 1.01 -17.36
N ARG A 108 -13.13 1.06 -17.73
CA ARG A 108 -12.36 -0.12 -18.14
C ARG A 108 -12.18 -1.11 -16.98
N ALA A 109 -12.16 -0.61 -15.74
CA ALA A 109 -12.23 -1.39 -14.52
C ALA A 109 -13.32 -0.83 -13.61
N MET A 110 -13.96 -1.68 -12.82
CA MET A 110 -15.03 -1.27 -11.89
C MET A 110 -14.50 -0.81 -10.54
N ALA A 111 -13.28 -1.22 -10.18
CA ALA A 111 -12.57 -0.75 -9.01
C ALA A 111 -11.05 -0.83 -9.20
N VAL A 112 -10.32 -0.12 -8.35
CA VAL A 112 -8.90 -0.36 -8.08
C VAL A 112 -8.78 -1.16 -6.78
N SER A 113 -7.99 -2.25 -6.79
CA SER A 113 -7.45 -2.86 -5.57
C SER A 113 -6.11 -2.19 -5.23
N THR A 114 -6.05 -1.47 -4.12
CA THR A 114 -4.86 -0.73 -3.69
C THR A 114 -4.87 -0.46 -2.19
N ASP A 115 -3.74 -0.05 -1.65
CA ASP A 115 -3.62 0.44 -0.29
C ASP A 115 -4.44 1.72 -0.03
N ASP A 116 -5.08 1.80 1.14
CA ASP A 116 -5.94 2.89 1.59
C ASP A 116 -5.36 4.29 1.38
N GLY A 117 -4.13 4.56 1.85
CA GLY A 117 -3.47 5.85 1.68
C GLY A 117 -3.30 6.25 0.21
N LEU A 118 -3.04 5.28 -0.67
CA LEU A 118 -2.96 5.53 -2.11
C LEU A 118 -4.34 5.81 -2.72
N ALA A 119 -5.38 5.08 -2.28
CA ALA A 119 -6.75 5.36 -2.68
C ALA A 119 -7.19 6.78 -2.28
N TYR A 120 -6.88 7.20 -1.06
CA TYR A 120 -7.15 8.58 -0.60
C TYR A 120 -6.38 9.62 -1.42
N GLY A 121 -5.09 9.38 -1.69
CA GLY A 121 -4.29 10.24 -2.55
C GLY A 121 -4.86 10.37 -3.96
N LEU A 122 -5.25 9.26 -4.58
CA LEU A 122 -5.89 9.22 -5.90
C LEU A 122 -7.19 10.04 -5.93
N VAL A 123 -8.09 9.81 -4.96
CA VAL A 123 -9.37 10.52 -4.91
C VAL A 123 -9.14 12.00 -4.66
N ALA A 124 -8.30 12.36 -3.69
CA ALA A 124 -8.07 13.75 -3.30
C ALA A 124 -7.38 14.59 -4.38
N THR A 125 -6.62 13.96 -5.29
CA THR A 125 -5.96 14.61 -6.42
C THR A 125 -6.77 14.56 -7.72
N SER A 126 -7.96 13.93 -7.72
CA SER A 126 -8.83 13.86 -8.88
C SER A 126 -9.66 15.12 -9.09
N ASP A 127 -10.15 15.33 -10.31
CA ASP A 127 -11.02 16.48 -10.65
C ASP A 127 -12.38 16.42 -9.93
N GLN A 128 -12.83 15.23 -9.54
CA GLN A 128 -14.17 14.94 -9.01
C GLN A 128 -14.09 13.98 -7.80
N PRO A 129 -13.45 14.38 -6.69
CA PRO A 129 -13.24 13.51 -5.53
C PRO A 129 -14.55 12.96 -4.95
N GLN A 130 -15.64 13.73 -5.04
CA GLN A 130 -16.95 13.34 -4.53
C GLN A 130 -17.58 12.17 -5.30
N ASP A 131 -17.07 11.80 -6.47
CA ASP A 131 -17.64 10.74 -7.33
C ASP A 131 -17.10 9.36 -6.97
N TYR A 132 -16.18 9.26 -6.03
CA TYR A 132 -15.50 8.01 -5.65
C TYR A 132 -15.78 7.60 -4.21
N VAL A 133 -15.77 6.30 -3.97
CA VAL A 133 -15.90 5.68 -2.66
C VAL A 133 -14.74 4.73 -2.43
N ILE A 134 -14.18 4.78 -1.22
CA ILE A 134 -13.05 3.95 -0.79
C ILE A 134 -13.55 3.00 0.29
N GLY A 135 -13.18 1.73 0.19
CA GLY A 135 -13.46 0.72 1.20
C GLY A 135 -12.83 1.08 2.54
N THR A 136 -13.51 0.74 3.63
CA THR A 136 -13.05 0.94 5.00
C THR A 136 -12.64 -0.37 5.66
N LYS A 137 -13.11 -1.51 5.13
CA LYS A 137 -12.72 -2.85 5.55
C LYS A 137 -11.46 -3.28 4.82
N ALA A 138 -10.41 -3.59 5.57
CA ALA A 138 -9.19 -4.16 5.03
C ALA A 138 -9.45 -5.57 4.47
N MET A 139 -9.03 -5.82 3.24
CA MET A 139 -8.89 -7.18 2.70
C MET A 139 -7.65 -7.87 3.27
N LEU A 140 -6.60 -7.09 3.54
CA LEU A 140 -5.35 -7.52 4.16
C LEU A 140 -4.70 -6.29 4.82
N LEU A 141 -3.99 -6.48 5.94
CA LEU A 141 -3.05 -5.47 6.44
C LEU A 141 -1.71 -5.62 5.74
N ALA A 142 -1.16 -4.51 5.27
CA ALA A 142 0.07 -4.44 4.51
C ALA A 142 1.11 -3.60 5.27
N PRO A 143 1.93 -4.19 6.16
CA PRO A 143 3.01 -3.47 6.81
C PRO A 143 4.06 -3.08 5.78
N TYR A 144 4.40 -1.81 5.65
CA TYR A 144 5.48 -1.34 4.79
C TYR A 144 6.80 -1.32 5.54
N GLY A 145 7.86 -1.76 4.88
CA GLY A 145 9.23 -1.62 5.37
C GLY A 145 10.13 -1.04 4.29
N ILE A 146 11.19 -0.39 4.73
CA ILE A 146 12.30 0.00 3.85
C ILE A 146 12.97 -1.29 3.38
N VAL A 147 13.17 -1.43 2.07
CA VAL A 147 13.73 -2.64 1.47
C VAL A 147 15.24 -2.52 1.37
N GLU A 148 15.92 -3.60 1.77
CA GLU A 148 17.37 -3.65 1.90
C GLU A 148 17.95 -4.96 1.34
N PRO A 149 19.22 -5.00 0.94
CA PRO A 149 19.88 -6.23 0.52
C PRO A 149 19.79 -7.29 1.62
N LYS A 150 19.44 -8.53 1.23
CA LYS A 150 19.19 -9.62 2.17
C LYS A 150 20.41 -9.96 3.03
N ASP A 151 21.58 -10.02 2.41
CA ASP A 151 22.80 -10.59 2.98
C ASP A 151 23.82 -9.51 3.42
N ASP A 152 23.34 -8.31 3.78
CA ASP A 152 24.16 -7.22 4.34
C ASP A 152 23.72 -6.83 5.76
N PRO A 153 24.15 -7.57 6.81
CA PRO A 153 23.74 -7.31 8.18
C PRO A 153 24.26 -5.97 8.73
N ARG A 154 25.37 -5.45 8.19
CA ARG A 154 25.93 -4.16 8.63
C ARG A 154 25.08 -3.01 8.10
N PHE A 155 24.66 -3.09 6.84
CA PHE A 155 23.75 -2.12 6.26
C PHE A 155 22.40 -2.16 6.97
N LYS A 156 21.84 -3.36 7.20
CA LYS A 156 20.63 -3.54 8.01
C LYS A 156 20.71 -2.89 9.37
N GLN A 157 21.80 -3.10 10.11
CA GLN A 157 21.97 -2.47 11.42
C GLN A 157 21.94 -0.93 11.35
N ALA A 158 22.51 -0.34 10.30
CA ALA A 158 22.52 1.11 10.12
C ALA A 158 21.12 1.66 9.79
N VAL A 159 20.38 1.00 8.90
CA VAL A 159 19.03 1.39 8.50
C VAL A 159 18.04 1.17 9.65
N ASP A 160 18.07 -0.01 10.28
CA ASP A 160 17.27 -0.32 11.48
C ASP A 160 17.51 0.72 12.57
N GLY A 161 18.77 1.06 12.85
CA GLY A 161 19.13 2.06 13.85
C GLY A 161 18.53 3.43 13.57
N ALA A 162 18.54 3.88 12.31
CA ALA A 162 17.94 5.15 11.91
C ALA A 162 16.41 5.15 12.06
N VAL A 163 15.74 4.07 11.64
CA VAL A 163 14.28 3.92 11.76
C VAL A 163 13.86 3.87 13.22
N LEU A 164 14.57 3.10 14.05
CA LEU A 164 14.29 2.99 15.48
C LEU A 164 14.47 4.33 16.20
N GLU A 165 15.47 5.13 15.81
CA GLU A 165 15.65 6.47 16.38
C GLU A 165 14.51 7.43 15.98
N LEU A 166 13.98 7.35 14.75
CA LEU A 166 12.80 8.12 14.35
C LEU A 166 11.55 7.76 15.16
N MET A 167 11.37 6.48 15.47
CA MET A 167 10.28 5.99 16.32
C MET A 167 10.46 6.44 17.78
N LYS A 168 11.67 6.22 18.35
CA LYS A 168 12.01 6.56 19.73
C LYS A 168 11.91 8.06 20.01
N SER A 169 12.42 8.89 19.10
CA SER A 169 12.34 10.36 19.18
C SER A 169 10.94 10.92 18.88
N LYS A 170 10.01 10.06 18.44
CA LYS A 170 8.66 10.40 17.97
C LYS A 170 8.63 11.32 16.75
N GLN A 171 9.75 11.54 16.07
CA GLN A 171 9.79 12.31 14.81
C GLN A 171 8.89 11.68 13.73
N ILE A 172 8.76 10.34 13.74
CA ILE A 172 7.88 9.63 12.80
C ILE A 172 6.40 10.06 12.89
N TYR A 173 5.92 10.45 14.08
CA TYR A 173 4.55 10.97 14.25
C TYR A 173 4.40 12.35 13.62
N ALA A 174 5.37 13.24 13.82
CA ALA A 174 5.39 14.55 13.18
C ALA A 174 5.49 14.45 11.65
N MET A 175 6.25 13.46 11.15
CA MET A 175 6.29 13.16 9.72
C MET A 175 4.92 12.68 9.21
N TYR A 176 4.24 11.80 9.95
CA TYR A 176 2.89 11.37 9.58
C TYR A 176 1.94 12.56 9.48
N ASP A 177 1.90 13.43 10.49
CA ASP A 177 1.00 14.58 10.49
C ASP A 177 1.29 15.54 9.34
N LYS A 178 2.57 15.78 9.03
CA LYS A 178 2.98 16.59 7.88
C LYS A 178 2.46 16.06 6.56
N TRP A 179 2.49 14.74 6.35
CA TRP A 179 2.19 14.13 5.05
C TRP A 179 0.73 13.69 4.90
N PHE A 180 0.01 13.42 5.99
CA PHE A 180 -1.36 12.88 5.95
C PHE A 180 -2.41 13.82 6.55
N ASN A 181 -2.02 14.73 7.46
CA ASN A 181 -2.95 15.61 8.19
C ASN A 181 -2.69 17.11 7.99
N ALA A 182 -1.75 17.47 7.11
CA ALA A 182 -1.43 18.85 6.75
C ALA A 182 -1.45 19.03 5.22
N PRO A 183 -1.55 20.27 4.71
CA PRO A 183 -1.43 20.56 3.29
C PRO A 183 -0.09 20.08 2.71
N VAL A 184 -0.12 19.21 1.70
CA VAL A 184 1.09 18.70 1.02
C VAL A 184 1.26 19.28 -0.39
N PRO A 185 2.50 19.52 -0.84
CA PRO A 185 2.77 19.91 -2.23
C PRO A 185 2.35 18.85 -3.25
N PRO A 186 2.13 19.22 -4.53
CA PRO A 186 2.18 20.58 -5.05
C PRO A 186 0.88 21.38 -4.83
N ASN A 187 -0.24 20.72 -4.57
CA ASN A 187 -1.57 21.34 -4.63
C ASN A 187 -2.15 21.75 -3.27
N GLY A 188 -1.41 21.57 -2.18
CA GLY A 188 -1.87 21.92 -0.83
C GLY A 188 -3.01 21.03 -0.32
N ILE A 189 -3.16 19.82 -0.87
CA ILE A 189 -4.20 18.88 -0.47
C ILE A 189 -3.89 18.39 0.95
N ASN A 190 -4.91 18.30 1.79
CA ASN A 190 -4.83 17.64 3.09
C ASN A 190 -5.70 16.39 3.03
N LEU A 191 -5.07 15.20 3.17
CA LEU A 191 -5.78 13.91 3.10
C LEU A 191 -6.73 13.72 4.29
N LYS A 192 -6.47 14.41 5.41
CA LYS A 192 -7.19 14.25 6.68
C LYS A 192 -7.30 12.78 7.07
N TYR A 193 -6.18 12.07 6.92
CA TYR A 193 -6.11 10.64 7.15
C TYR A 193 -5.44 10.38 8.51
N PRO A 194 -6.20 10.15 9.59
CA PRO A 194 -5.62 9.97 10.91
C PRO A 194 -4.90 8.63 11.01
N MET A 195 -3.82 8.61 11.80
CA MET A 195 -3.03 7.42 12.04
C MET A 195 -3.88 6.28 12.63
N SER A 196 -3.84 5.14 11.96
CA SER A 196 -4.57 3.93 12.36
C SER A 196 -4.03 3.35 13.67
N ALA A 197 -4.83 2.52 14.34
CA ALA A 197 -4.40 1.86 15.58
C ALA A 197 -3.26 0.87 15.31
N GLU A 198 -3.32 0.17 14.17
CA GLU A 198 -2.32 -0.77 13.70
C GLU A 198 -0.97 -0.10 13.46
N LEU A 199 -0.98 1.11 12.87
CA LEU A 199 0.24 1.90 12.67
C LEU A 199 0.80 2.44 13.99
N LYS A 200 -0.04 2.94 14.89
CA LYS A 200 0.41 3.38 16.23
C LYS A 200 1.09 2.23 16.97
N ARG A 201 0.49 1.04 16.95
CA ARG A 201 1.07 -0.17 17.52
C ARG A 201 2.42 -0.50 16.89
N ALA A 202 2.56 -0.41 15.57
CA ALA A 202 3.83 -0.66 14.88
C ALA A 202 4.95 0.27 15.35
N PHE A 203 4.63 1.54 15.67
CA PHE A 203 5.59 2.51 16.20
C PHE A 203 5.94 2.27 17.67
N GLU A 204 4.96 1.83 18.47
CA GLU A 204 5.15 1.50 19.90
C GLU A 204 5.87 0.17 20.12
N HIS A 205 5.71 -0.76 19.18
CA HIS A 205 6.33 -2.09 19.19
C HIS A 205 7.02 -2.38 17.83
N PRO A 206 8.17 -1.75 17.57
CA PRO A 206 8.86 -1.90 16.29
C PRO A 206 9.21 -3.36 16.00
N SER A 207 8.84 -3.82 14.80
CA SER A 207 9.26 -5.12 14.26
C SER A 207 9.37 -5.03 12.75
N ASP A 208 10.17 -5.92 12.16
CA ASP A 208 10.22 -6.19 10.72
C ASP A 208 9.49 -7.51 10.37
N SER A 209 8.49 -7.89 11.18
CA SER A 209 7.65 -9.06 10.90
C SER A 209 6.86 -8.89 9.60
N GLY A 210 7.01 -9.85 8.70
CA GLY A 210 6.20 -9.95 7.48
C GLY A 210 4.84 -10.61 7.69
N ASP A 211 4.47 -10.94 8.94
CA ASP A 211 3.15 -11.46 9.31
C ASP A 211 2.19 -10.30 9.68
N PRO A 212 1.10 -10.09 8.91
CA PRO A 212 0.09 -9.08 9.23
C PRO A 212 -0.49 -9.18 10.64
N ALA A 213 -0.52 -10.37 11.26
CA ALA A 213 -1.04 -10.57 12.61
C ALA A 213 -0.20 -9.87 13.68
N ALA A 214 1.08 -9.58 13.41
CA ALA A 214 1.94 -8.85 14.34
C ALA A 214 1.49 -7.39 14.59
N TYR A 215 0.59 -6.87 13.75
CA TYR A 215 0.13 -5.47 13.78
C TYR A 215 -1.31 -5.30 14.27
N GLN A 216 -1.92 -6.37 14.78
CA GLN A 216 -3.30 -6.41 15.29
C GLN A 216 -3.36 -6.40 16.82
#